data_AF-A0A520D110-F1
#
_entry.id   AF-A0A520D110-F1
#
_cell.length_a   1.000
_cell.length_b   1.000
_cell.length_c   1.000
_cell.angle_alpha   90.00
_cell.angle_beta   90.00
_cell.angle_gamma   90.00
#
_symmetry.space_group_name_H-M   'P 1'
#
loop_
_entity.id
_entity.type
_entity.pdbx_description
1 polymer ?
#
loop_
_entity_poly.entity_id
_entity_poly.type
_entity_poly.pdbx_seq_one_letter_code
_entity_poly.pdbx_strand_id
1 'polypeptide(L)'
;MNENDFSNIGFDYGIKPFFMLVGDNEFSDLFKKADCRGMLYIFEKGEKEQMIPVQMAFLFQNEEPAEKFLDILLGWIEKSNNDGEAVSIDFIENNKGGYTLSISPEINRFVERMIPKNLKDKVSPIIMVQTHYKEIDTLGENYLNFKTNCKRAEKISIGYVIGTTTKIIKQSKKHFTKKEFNFYKEDEIPANSMALGYKATKEISDFEPKNLPKPPKESVDEITIRRITEMKSFLPLTYNKLSNLWLGEIQKKLTLKYDSEIIKQAICNLTVFERLQQIKELSSDFTKSGYPNRILDYLLTTYESFDSYYPADDFYSEEKIIMQIQNDKKELETYLSK
;
A
#
# COMPACT_ATOMS: atom_id res chain seq x y z
N MET A 1 -4.42 14.42 36.73
CA MET A 1 -5.46 14.17 35.71
C MET A 1 -4.99 12.96 34.92
N ASN A 2 -5.82 11.94 34.72
CA ASN A 2 -5.47 10.88 33.78
C ASN A 2 -5.42 11.53 32.39
N GLU A 3 -4.24 11.57 31.79
CA GLU A 3 -4.02 12.21 30.48
C GLU A 3 -4.66 11.42 29.31
N ASN A 4 -5.18 10.21 29.58
CA ASN A 4 -5.75 9.30 28.58
C ASN A 4 -7.22 8.97 28.90
N ASP A 5 -8.15 9.76 28.39
CA ASP A 5 -9.58 9.49 28.44
C ASP A 5 -10.04 8.70 27.19
N PHE A 6 -10.43 7.44 27.42
CA PHE A 6 -10.94 6.53 26.37
C PHE A 6 -12.47 6.47 26.30
N SER A 7 -13.19 7.27 27.09
CA SER A 7 -14.66 7.20 27.20
C SER A 7 -15.41 7.45 25.89
N ASN A 8 -14.77 8.12 24.92
CA ASN A 8 -15.35 8.48 23.62
C ASN A 8 -14.69 7.74 22.43
N ILE A 9 -13.90 6.70 22.69
CA ILE A 9 -13.17 5.95 21.66
C ILE A 9 -13.90 4.64 21.36
N GLY A 10 -14.15 4.38 20.08
CA GLY A 10 -14.69 3.10 19.59
C GLY A 10 -13.63 2.32 18.84
N PHE A 11 -13.71 0.99 18.84
CA PHE A 11 -12.84 0.15 18.00
C PHE A 11 -13.60 -1.08 17.50
N ASP A 12 -13.62 -1.30 16.19
CA ASP A 12 -14.28 -2.46 15.61
C ASP A 12 -13.23 -3.43 15.04
N TYR A 13 -13.13 -4.62 15.62
CA TYR A 13 -12.17 -5.64 15.20
C TYR A 13 -12.43 -6.17 13.78
N GLY A 14 -13.61 -5.92 13.22
CA GLY A 14 -13.95 -6.26 11.84
C GLY A 14 -13.42 -5.26 10.81
N ILE A 15 -13.06 -4.05 11.23
CA ILE A 15 -12.63 -2.96 10.35
C ILE A 15 -11.11 -2.88 10.32
N LYS A 16 -10.55 -2.91 9.10
CA LYS A 16 -9.12 -2.71 8.90
C LYS A 16 -8.77 -1.23 9.05
N PRO A 17 -7.87 -0.84 9.96
CA PRO A 17 -7.42 0.54 10.02
C PRO A 17 -6.63 0.91 8.76
N PHE A 18 -6.75 2.17 8.35
CA PHE A 18 -6.02 2.69 7.21
C PHE A 18 -4.56 2.98 7.55
N PHE A 19 -3.64 2.51 6.73
CA PHE A 19 -2.21 2.70 6.92
C PHE A 19 -1.60 3.43 5.73
N MET A 20 -1.06 4.63 5.92
CA MET A 20 -0.49 5.40 4.82
C MET A 20 0.92 4.93 4.50
N LEU A 21 1.15 4.50 3.27
CA LEU A 21 2.45 4.15 2.72
C LEU A 21 2.92 5.27 1.80
N VAL A 22 4.05 5.89 2.14
CA VAL A 22 4.65 6.95 1.34
C VAL A 22 5.91 6.41 0.66
N GLY A 23 5.92 6.48 -0.66
CA GLY A 23 7.07 6.12 -1.48
C GLY A 23 8.09 7.25 -1.55
N ASP A 24 9.34 6.88 -1.77
CA ASP A 24 10.42 7.81 -2.04
C ASP A 24 10.18 8.54 -3.38
N ASN A 25 10.29 9.86 -3.36
CA ASN A 25 10.12 10.75 -4.50
C ASN A 25 11.46 11.20 -5.11
N GLU A 26 12.59 10.95 -4.45
CA GLU A 26 13.92 11.43 -4.84
C GLU A 26 14.32 10.95 -6.24
N PHE A 27 13.93 9.73 -6.62
CA PHE A 27 14.26 9.15 -7.93
C PHE A 27 13.82 10.03 -9.11
N SER A 28 12.67 10.69 -8.99
CA SER A 28 12.11 11.53 -10.05
C SER A 28 12.94 12.81 -10.22
N ASP A 29 13.42 13.39 -9.12
CA ASP A 29 14.26 14.57 -9.17
C ASP A 29 15.68 14.24 -9.62
N LEU A 30 16.21 13.08 -9.23
CA LEU A 30 17.46 12.56 -9.78
C LEU A 30 17.36 12.30 -11.28
N PHE A 31 16.25 11.73 -11.76
CA PHE A 31 16.02 11.53 -13.19
C PHE A 31 16.04 12.85 -13.97
N LYS A 32 15.39 13.91 -13.45
CA LYS A 32 15.44 15.24 -14.05
C LYS A 32 16.85 15.81 -14.07
N LYS A 33 17.57 15.73 -12.94
CA LYS A 33 18.97 16.19 -12.82
C LYS A 33 19.92 15.40 -13.71
N ALA A 34 19.65 14.13 -13.96
CA ALA A 34 20.39 13.26 -14.87
C ALA A 34 20.23 13.66 -16.34
N ASP A 35 19.17 14.42 -16.65
CA ASP A 35 18.89 14.95 -17.98
C ASP A 35 18.82 13.85 -19.03
N CYS A 36 17.79 13.01 -18.91
CA CYS A 36 17.53 11.92 -19.85
C CYS A 36 17.18 12.51 -21.23
N ARG A 37 18.04 12.26 -22.21
CA ARG A 37 17.86 12.73 -23.60
C ARG A 37 17.09 11.74 -24.46
N GLY A 38 17.03 10.46 -24.08
CA GLY A 38 16.28 9.46 -24.83
C GLY A 38 16.46 8.05 -24.30
N MET A 39 15.95 7.08 -25.06
CA MET A 39 16.05 5.66 -24.77
C MET A 39 16.87 4.96 -25.85
N LEU A 40 17.74 4.04 -25.43
CA LEU A 40 18.44 3.13 -26.32
C LEU A 40 17.85 1.73 -26.19
N TYR A 41 17.80 1.03 -27.33
CA TYR A 41 17.33 -0.33 -27.44
C TYR A 41 18.40 -1.13 -28.18
N ILE A 42 18.85 -2.22 -27.57
CA ILE A 42 19.87 -3.11 -28.14
C ILE A 42 19.21 -4.45 -28.40
N PHE A 43 19.49 -4.98 -29.58
CA PHE A 43 18.91 -6.22 -30.08
C PHE A 43 20.01 -7.21 -30.43
N GLU A 44 19.72 -8.48 -30.22
CA GLU A 44 20.51 -9.59 -30.75
C GLU A 44 19.71 -10.31 -31.83
N LYS A 45 20.42 -11.04 -32.68
CA LYS A 45 19.81 -11.92 -33.68
C LYS A 45 19.45 -13.25 -33.03
N GLY A 46 18.17 -13.53 -32.94
CA GLY A 46 17.63 -14.83 -32.56
C GLY A 46 17.58 -15.82 -33.73
N GLU A 47 16.94 -16.96 -33.49
CA GLU A 47 16.69 -17.96 -34.54
C GLU A 47 15.90 -17.34 -35.71
N LYS A 48 16.27 -17.71 -36.93
CA LYS A 48 15.66 -17.22 -38.18
C LYS A 48 15.73 -15.69 -38.35
N GLU A 49 16.86 -15.08 -37.95
CA GLU A 49 17.14 -13.63 -38.12
C GLU A 49 16.13 -12.71 -37.40
N GLN A 50 15.45 -13.21 -36.37
CA GLN A 50 14.52 -12.40 -35.59
C GLN A 50 15.28 -11.46 -34.65
N MET A 51 14.84 -10.20 -34.56
CA MET A 51 15.39 -9.24 -33.60
C MET A 51 14.84 -9.51 -32.20
N ILE A 52 15.71 -9.89 -31.27
CA ILE A 52 15.36 -10.11 -29.85
C ILE A 52 15.93 -8.95 -29.04
N PRO A 53 15.12 -8.14 -28.35
CA PRO A 53 15.65 -7.09 -27.48
C PRO A 53 16.36 -7.72 -26.29
N VAL A 54 17.58 -7.26 -26.02
CA VAL A 54 18.41 -7.77 -24.91
C VAL A 54 18.72 -6.70 -23.87
N GLN A 55 18.71 -5.43 -24.29
CA GLN A 55 18.95 -4.32 -23.38
C GLN A 55 18.12 -3.09 -23.75
N MET A 56 17.65 -2.39 -22.72
CA MET A 56 17.12 -1.04 -22.77
C MET A 56 17.98 -0.15 -21.88
N ALA A 57 18.33 1.05 -22.33
CA ALA A 57 19.11 1.98 -21.53
C ALA A 57 18.56 3.41 -21.58
N PHE A 58 18.57 4.07 -20.42
CA PHE A 58 18.38 5.51 -20.34
C PHE A 58 19.63 6.22 -20.87
N LEU A 59 19.48 7.14 -21.81
CA LEU A 59 20.56 7.98 -22.29
C LEU A 59 20.58 9.27 -21.46
N PHE A 60 21.48 9.33 -20.48
CA PHE A 60 21.63 10.50 -19.61
C PHE A 60 22.83 11.36 -20.03
N GLN A 61 22.77 12.64 -19.67
CA GLN A 61 23.88 13.56 -19.84
C GLN A 61 24.75 13.66 -18.57
N ASN A 62 24.15 13.59 -17.38
CA ASN A 62 24.84 13.78 -16.11
C ASN A 62 24.97 12.46 -15.34
N GLU A 63 26.21 12.05 -15.05
CA GLU A 63 26.51 10.72 -14.51
C GLU A 63 26.10 10.53 -13.05
N GLU A 64 26.54 11.41 -12.15
CA GLU A 64 26.28 11.26 -10.72
C GLU A 64 24.78 11.11 -10.37
N PRO A 65 23.86 11.97 -10.86
CA PRO A 65 22.43 11.78 -10.64
C PRO A 65 21.87 10.54 -11.35
N ALA A 66 22.42 10.14 -12.50
CA ALA A 66 22.00 8.91 -13.19
C ALA A 66 22.33 7.65 -12.38
N GLU A 67 23.52 7.62 -11.77
CA GLU A 67 23.93 6.52 -10.89
C GLU A 67 23.02 6.43 -9.67
N LYS A 68 22.78 7.55 -8.97
CA LYS A 68 21.89 7.60 -7.80
C LYS A 68 20.45 7.22 -8.16
N PHE A 69 19.95 7.66 -9.31
CA PHE A 69 18.64 7.25 -9.82
C PHE A 69 18.56 5.73 -9.99
N LEU A 70 19.56 5.11 -10.63
CA LEU A 70 19.59 3.67 -10.82
C LEU A 70 19.72 2.92 -9.49
N ASP A 71 20.50 3.45 -8.54
CA ASP A 71 20.66 2.87 -7.21
C ASP A 71 19.34 2.83 -6.43
N ILE A 72 18.47 3.85 -6.57
CA ILE A 72 17.12 3.80 -5.97
C ILE A 72 16.27 2.68 -6.61
N LEU A 73 16.29 2.56 -7.94
CA LEU A 73 15.56 1.48 -8.62
C LEU A 73 16.07 0.09 -8.21
N LEU A 74 17.39 -0.07 -8.09
CA LEU A 74 18.00 -1.31 -7.61
C LEU A 74 17.61 -1.59 -6.14
N GLY A 75 17.54 -0.57 -5.30
CA GLY A 75 17.05 -0.70 -3.92
C GLY A 75 15.60 -1.15 -3.84
N TRP A 76 14.73 -0.74 -4.78
CA TRP A 76 13.37 -1.27 -4.87
C TRP A 76 13.34 -2.76 -5.20
N ILE A 77 14.23 -3.20 -6.10
CA ILE A 77 14.35 -4.59 -6.54
C ILE A 77 14.92 -5.47 -5.42
N GLU A 78 15.99 -5.04 -4.77
CA GLU A 78 16.61 -5.75 -3.65
C GLU A 78 15.59 -6.00 -2.53
N LYS A 79 14.86 -4.95 -2.12
CA LYS A 79 13.80 -5.03 -1.09
C LYS A 79 12.59 -5.86 -1.52
N SER A 80 12.48 -6.19 -2.81
CA SER A 80 11.42 -7.03 -3.38
C SER A 80 11.95 -8.41 -3.77
N ASN A 81 12.92 -8.94 -3.01
CA ASN A 81 13.55 -10.25 -3.22
C ASN A 81 14.25 -10.39 -4.59
N ASN A 82 14.92 -9.32 -5.04
CA ASN A 82 15.59 -9.24 -6.33
C ASN A 82 14.66 -9.43 -7.54
N ASP A 83 13.37 -9.09 -7.38
CA ASP A 83 12.41 -9.10 -8.48
C ASP A 83 12.47 -7.79 -9.28
N GLY A 84 12.96 -7.87 -10.52
CA GLY A 84 13.05 -6.73 -11.44
C GLY A 84 11.71 -6.12 -11.83
N GLU A 85 10.61 -6.86 -11.63
CA GLU A 85 9.25 -6.36 -11.82
C GLU A 85 8.82 -5.37 -10.71
N ALA A 86 9.63 -5.17 -9.67
CA ALA A 86 9.42 -4.14 -8.65
C ALA A 86 9.49 -2.70 -9.19
N VAL A 87 10.05 -2.52 -10.39
CA VAL A 87 10.04 -1.27 -11.14
C VAL A 87 9.01 -1.38 -12.27
N SER A 88 7.97 -0.58 -12.21
CA SER A 88 7.03 -0.39 -13.32
C SER A 88 7.68 0.51 -14.37
N ILE A 89 7.75 0.01 -15.60
CA ILE A 89 8.18 0.75 -16.78
C ILE A 89 7.10 0.56 -17.83
N ASP A 90 6.27 1.58 -18.00
CA ASP A 90 5.12 1.55 -18.90
C ASP A 90 5.33 2.55 -20.04
N PHE A 91 4.89 2.16 -21.24
CA PHE A 91 4.93 3.01 -22.43
C PHE A 91 3.51 3.43 -22.80
N ILE A 92 3.30 4.74 -22.92
CA ILE A 92 2.02 5.33 -23.31
C ILE A 92 2.22 5.98 -24.67
N GLU A 93 1.72 5.36 -25.73
CA GLU A 93 1.72 5.97 -27.07
C GLU A 93 0.75 7.14 -27.07
N ASN A 94 1.30 8.34 -27.32
CA ASN A 94 0.53 9.57 -27.24
C ASN A 94 -0.16 9.86 -28.58
N ASN A 95 -1.27 10.58 -28.52
CA ASN A 95 -2.04 10.95 -29.72
C ASN A 95 -1.29 11.94 -30.64
N LYS A 96 -0.14 12.46 -30.20
CA LYS A 96 0.73 13.37 -30.96
C LYS A 96 1.76 12.64 -31.83
N GLY A 97 1.80 11.31 -31.82
CA GLY A 97 2.70 10.51 -32.68
C GLY A 97 4.04 10.11 -32.05
N GLY A 98 4.17 10.30 -30.74
CA GLY A 98 5.29 9.86 -29.91
C GLY A 98 4.83 8.91 -28.79
N TYR A 99 5.64 8.78 -27.74
CA TYR A 99 5.28 8.03 -26.55
C TYR A 99 5.81 8.67 -25.28
N THR A 100 5.18 8.36 -24.15
CA THR A 100 5.68 8.71 -22.82
C THR A 100 6.13 7.45 -22.10
N LEU A 101 7.32 7.50 -21.53
CA LEU A 101 7.82 6.50 -20.60
C LEU A 101 7.38 6.87 -19.18
N SER A 102 6.69 5.96 -18.51
CA SER A 102 6.26 6.05 -17.12
C SER A 102 7.16 5.15 -16.26
N ILE A 103 7.72 5.71 -15.17
CA ILE A 103 8.57 4.99 -14.22
C ILE A 103 8.00 5.17 -12.81
N SER A 104 7.67 4.06 -12.14
CA SER A 104 7.14 4.07 -10.77
C SER A 104 7.50 2.78 -10.05
N PRO A 105 7.37 2.70 -8.71
CA PRO A 105 7.32 1.40 -8.05
C PRO A 105 6.08 0.62 -8.50
N GLU A 106 6.21 -0.71 -8.62
CA GLU A 106 5.04 -1.58 -8.79
C GLU A 106 4.30 -1.68 -7.46
N ILE A 107 2.99 -1.43 -7.49
CA ILE A 107 2.20 -1.16 -6.28
C ILE A 107 2.09 -2.37 -5.36
N ASN A 108 1.87 -3.56 -5.91
CA ASN A 108 1.73 -4.75 -5.08
C ASN A 108 3.05 -5.08 -4.38
N ARG A 109 4.16 -5.03 -5.11
CA ARG A 109 5.51 -5.22 -4.55
C ARG A 109 5.88 -4.12 -3.55
N PHE A 110 5.46 -2.87 -3.80
CA PHE A 110 5.63 -1.78 -2.86
C PHE A 110 4.89 -2.04 -1.54
N VAL A 111 3.64 -2.49 -1.59
CA VAL A 111 2.88 -2.87 -0.39
C VAL A 111 3.55 -4.03 0.34
N GLU A 112 3.96 -5.07 -0.40
CA GLU A 112 4.55 -6.28 0.18
C GLU A 112 5.87 -6.05 0.90
N ARG A 113 6.70 -5.12 0.42
CA ARG A 113 7.97 -4.79 1.08
C ARG A 113 7.81 -3.80 2.24
N MET A 114 6.74 -3.01 2.25
CA MET A 114 6.52 -1.97 3.27
C MET A 114 5.67 -2.45 4.45
N ILE A 115 4.76 -3.41 4.24
CA ILE A 115 3.91 -3.95 5.30
C ILE A 115 4.46 -5.31 5.74
N PRO A 116 4.78 -5.50 7.04
CA PRO A 116 5.14 -6.81 7.58
C PRO A 116 4.09 -7.88 7.25
N LYS A 117 4.53 -9.12 6.97
CA LYS A 117 3.63 -10.20 6.53
C LYS A 117 2.47 -10.46 7.50
N ASN A 118 2.72 -10.37 8.81
CA ASN A 118 1.71 -10.55 9.85
C ASN A 118 0.67 -9.40 9.92
N LEU A 119 0.94 -8.27 9.27
CA LEU A 119 0.08 -7.08 9.22
C LEU A 119 -0.73 -6.98 7.92
N LYS A 120 -0.31 -7.67 6.85
CA LYS A 120 -0.85 -7.51 5.49
C LYS A 120 -2.38 -7.66 5.42
N ASP A 121 -2.92 -8.63 6.14
CA ASP A 121 -4.37 -8.91 6.15
C ASP A 121 -5.13 -8.15 7.24
N LYS A 122 -4.44 -7.35 8.06
CA LYS A 122 -5.00 -6.61 9.20
C LYS A 122 -5.13 -5.12 8.94
N VAL A 123 -4.60 -4.59 7.84
CA VAL A 123 -4.62 -3.15 7.52
C VAL A 123 -5.12 -2.89 6.10
N SER A 124 -5.56 -1.66 5.85
CA SER A 124 -5.93 -1.16 4.53
C SER A 124 -4.94 -0.09 4.08
N PRO A 125 -3.99 -0.38 3.17
CA PRO A 125 -3.00 0.60 2.78
C PRO A 125 -3.59 1.75 1.94
N ILE A 126 -3.20 2.97 2.26
CA ILE A 126 -3.36 4.15 1.39
C ILE A 126 -1.99 4.45 0.81
N ILE A 127 -1.86 4.41 -0.51
CA ILE A 127 -0.58 4.42 -1.19
C ILE A 127 -0.34 5.79 -1.80
N MET A 128 0.76 6.43 -1.43
CA MET A 128 1.22 7.70 -1.99
C MET A 128 2.61 7.48 -2.58
N VAL A 129 2.68 7.28 -3.89
CA VAL A 129 3.94 7.09 -4.61
C VAL A 129 4.01 8.04 -5.80
N GLN A 130 5.23 8.41 -6.19
CA GLN A 130 5.43 9.24 -7.38
C GLN A 130 5.65 8.36 -8.62
N THR A 131 5.09 8.81 -9.73
CA THR A 131 5.42 8.32 -11.08
C THR A 131 6.18 9.43 -11.83
N HIS A 132 7.29 9.08 -12.45
CA HIS A 132 8.02 9.96 -13.35
C HIS A 132 7.61 9.72 -14.80
N TYR A 133 7.37 10.79 -15.55
CA TYR A 133 6.99 10.73 -16.96
C TYR A 133 8.06 11.40 -17.83
N LYS A 134 8.57 10.68 -18.83
CA LYS A 134 9.49 11.19 -19.85
C LYS A 134 8.81 11.10 -21.21
N GLU A 135 8.49 12.25 -21.79
CA GLU A 135 7.94 12.35 -23.15
C GLU A 135 9.06 12.18 -24.19
N ILE A 136 8.75 11.41 -25.24
CA ILE A 136 9.57 11.18 -26.43
C ILE A 136 8.67 11.48 -27.64
N ASP A 137 9.04 12.47 -28.43
CA ASP A 137 8.13 13.08 -29.41
C ASP A 137 7.83 12.19 -30.62
N THR A 138 8.56 11.09 -30.81
CA THR A 138 8.47 10.26 -32.02
C THR A 138 8.45 8.76 -31.71
N LEU A 139 7.64 8.02 -32.45
CA LEU A 139 7.69 6.55 -32.50
C LEU A 139 8.80 6.08 -33.46
N GLY A 140 10.04 6.08 -32.98
CA GLY A 140 11.18 5.57 -33.77
C GLY A 140 11.11 4.07 -34.04
N GLU A 141 11.74 3.63 -35.13
CA GLU A 141 11.77 2.21 -35.54
C GLU A 141 12.27 1.27 -34.42
N ASN A 142 13.28 1.69 -33.66
CA ASN A 142 13.80 0.91 -32.54
C ASN A 142 12.76 0.72 -31.42
N TYR A 143 11.95 1.74 -31.13
CA TYR A 143 10.85 1.61 -30.16
C TYR A 143 9.80 0.61 -30.67
N LEU A 144 9.39 0.74 -31.93
CA LEU A 144 8.40 -0.15 -32.54
C LEU A 144 8.90 -1.60 -32.57
N ASN A 145 10.18 -1.80 -32.91
CA ASN A 145 10.83 -3.11 -32.86
C ASN A 145 10.90 -3.66 -31.43
N PHE A 146 11.19 -2.81 -30.44
CA PHE A 146 11.17 -3.22 -29.03
C PHE A 146 9.76 -3.66 -28.60
N LYS A 147 8.74 -2.83 -28.84
CA LYS A 147 7.33 -3.12 -28.50
C LYS A 147 6.85 -4.43 -29.11
N THR A 148 7.15 -4.67 -30.38
CA THR A 148 6.72 -5.89 -31.09
C THR A 148 7.43 -7.16 -30.57
N ASN A 149 8.69 -7.04 -30.13
CA ASN A 149 9.53 -8.20 -29.84
C ASN A 149 9.87 -8.42 -28.35
N CYS A 150 9.54 -7.50 -27.45
CA CYS A 150 9.92 -7.60 -26.02
C CYS A 150 9.41 -8.88 -25.35
N LYS A 151 8.23 -9.37 -25.74
CA LYS A 151 7.66 -10.62 -25.21
C LYS A 151 8.44 -11.88 -25.61
N ARG A 152 9.33 -11.79 -26.61
CA ARG A 152 10.19 -12.91 -27.04
C ARG A 152 11.44 -13.04 -26.20
N ALA A 153 11.84 -11.98 -25.49
CA ALA A 153 12.99 -12.02 -24.60
C ALA A 153 12.59 -12.66 -23.26
N GLU A 154 13.42 -13.57 -22.73
CA GLU A 154 13.21 -14.09 -21.38
C GLU A 154 13.43 -13.02 -20.32
N LYS A 155 14.47 -12.20 -20.51
CA LYS A 155 14.85 -11.07 -19.68
C LYS A 155 15.52 -10.01 -20.54
N ILE A 156 15.24 -8.75 -20.22
CA ILE A 156 15.84 -7.58 -20.84
C ILE A 156 16.62 -6.83 -19.77
N SER A 157 17.89 -6.57 -20.03
CA SER A 157 18.74 -5.77 -19.14
C SER A 157 18.35 -4.30 -19.22
N ILE A 158 18.17 -3.65 -18.07
CA ILE A 158 17.85 -2.22 -17.96
C ILE A 158 18.95 -1.53 -17.17
N GLY A 159 19.54 -0.51 -17.78
CA GLY A 159 20.56 0.33 -17.16
C GLY A 159 20.56 1.72 -17.76
N TYR A 160 21.71 2.40 -17.68
CA TYR A 160 21.89 3.68 -18.34
C TYR A 160 23.23 3.76 -19.08
N VAL A 161 23.29 4.73 -20.00
CA VAL A 161 24.53 5.18 -20.62
C VAL A 161 24.66 6.69 -20.44
N ILE A 162 25.90 7.16 -20.40
CA ILE A 162 26.24 8.58 -20.44
C ILE A 162 26.67 8.93 -21.84
N GLY A 163 26.08 9.96 -22.41
CA GLY A 163 26.43 10.40 -23.75
C GLY A 163 25.49 11.44 -24.33
N THR A 164 25.61 11.58 -25.63
CA THR A 164 24.72 12.39 -26.47
C THR A 164 23.94 11.46 -27.40
N THR A 165 23.00 12.01 -28.15
CA THR A 165 22.23 11.25 -29.16
C THR A 165 23.11 10.63 -30.25
N THR A 166 24.34 11.12 -30.45
CA THR A 166 25.26 10.65 -31.49
C THR A 166 26.47 9.88 -30.96
N LYS A 167 26.74 9.94 -29.66
CA LYS A 167 27.93 9.32 -29.07
C LYS A 167 27.70 8.86 -27.63
N ILE A 168 27.95 7.58 -27.40
CA ILE A 168 28.04 6.98 -26.06
C ILE A 168 29.46 7.23 -25.52
N ILE A 169 29.54 7.76 -24.29
CA ILE A 169 30.78 8.04 -23.58
C ILE A 169 31.07 6.93 -22.57
N LYS A 170 30.04 6.50 -21.84
CA LYS A 170 30.17 5.48 -20.79
C LYS A 170 28.89 4.65 -20.71
N GLN A 171 29.04 3.37 -20.41
CA GLN A 171 27.92 2.49 -20.06
C GLN A 171 27.98 2.16 -18.57
N SER A 172 26.82 2.17 -17.92
CA SER A 172 26.71 1.73 -16.53
C SER A 172 27.14 0.27 -16.40
N LYS A 173 27.90 -0.04 -15.35
CA LYS A 173 28.17 -1.42 -14.93
C LYS A 173 27.00 -2.04 -14.17
N LYS A 174 26.19 -1.20 -13.52
CA LYS A 174 24.99 -1.59 -12.78
C LYS A 174 23.82 -1.70 -13.76
N HIS A 175 23.00 -2.72 -13.60
CA HIS A 175 21.76 -2.91 -14.33
C HIS A 175 20.84 -3.83 -13.52
N PHE A 176 19.57 -3.87 -13.89
CA PHE A 176 18.65 -4.92 -13.45
C PHE A 176 18.05 -5.62 -14.66
N THR A 177 17.29 -6.70 -14.46
CA THR A 177 16.62 -7.41 -15.55
C THR A 177 15.13 -7.43 -15.32
N LYS A 178 14.35 -7.13 -16.37
CA LYS A 178 12.88 -7.16 -16.35
C LYS A 178 12.40 -7.96 -17.55
N LYS A 179 11.23 -8.58 -17.42
CA LYS A 179 10.58 -9.36 -18.48
C LYS A 179 9.33 -8.66 -19.01
N GLU A 180 8.53 -8.08 -18.13
CA GLU A 180 7.22 -7.57 -18.49
C GLU A 180 7.23 -6.05 -18.66
N PHE A 181 6.74 -5.56 -19.80
CA PHE A 181 6.58 -4.14 -20.09
C PHE A 181 5.15 -3.91 -20.53
N ASN A 182 4.52 -2.85 -20.03
CA ASN A 182 3.18 -2.49 -20.47
C ASN A 182 3.23 -1.46 -21.58
N PHE A 183 2.34 -1.62 -22.55
CA PHE A 183 2.16 -0.70 -23.66
C PHE A 183 0.69 -0.31 -23.71
N TYR A 184 0.43 0.97 -23.57
CA TYR A 184 -0.92 1.54 -23.59
C TYR A 184 -1.01 2.55 -24.73
N LYS A 185 -2.21 2.70 -25.29
CA LYS A 185 -2.57 3.96 -25.94
C LYS A 185 -3.03 4.95 -24.87
N GLU A 186 -2.88 6.24 -25.14
CA GLU A 186 -3.21 7.32 -24.22
C GLU A 186 -4.64 7.24 -23.67
N ASP A 187 -5.61 6.83 -24.49
CA ASP A 187 -7.02 6.66 -24.13
C ASP A 187 -7.32 5.33 -23.42
N GLU A 188 -6.53 4.28 -23.67
CA GLU A 188 -6.73 2.90 -23.21
C GLU A 188 -5.97 2.54 -21.91
N ILE A 189 -5.53 3.52 -21.11
CA ILE A 189 -4.82 3.24 -19.84
C ILE A 189 -5.79 2.66 -18.79
N PRO A 190 -5.50 1.49 -18.18
CA PRO A 190 -6.35 0.88 -17.16
C PRO A 190 -6.50 1.75 -15.91
N ALA A 191 -7.70 1.73 -15.30
CA ALA A 191 -8.01 2.51 -14.10
C ALA A 191 -7.16 2.15 -12.87
N ASN A 192 -6.62 0.93 -12.84
CA ASN A 192 -5.77 0.41 -11.77
C ASN A 192 -4.26 0.55 -12.07
N SER A 193 -3.87 1.18 -13.18
CA SER A 193 -2.46 1.39 -13.54
C SER A 193 -1.92 2.71 -13.01
N MET A 194 -0.67 2.71 -12.52
CA MET A 194 0.03 3.93 -12.13
C MET A 194 0.31 4.87 -13.30
N ALA A 195 0.29 4.35 -14.52
CA ALA A 195 0.36 5.15 -15.75
C ALA A 195 -0.84 6.09 -15.91
N LEU A 196 -1.99 5.82 -15.25
CA LEU A 196 -3.20 6.63 -15.38
C LEU A 196 -3.00 8.08 -14.92
N GLY A 197 -2.09 8.30 -13.96
CA GLY A 197 -1.70 9.65 -13.52
C GLY A 197 -1.21 10.54 -14.66
N TYR A 198 -0.77 9.96 -15.79
CA TYR A 198 -0.41 10.71 -16.99
C TYR A 198 -1.57 11.57 -17.50
N LYS A 199 -2.81 11.03 -17.51
CA LYS A 199 -4.01 11.77 -17.97
C LYS A 199 -4.24 13.04 -17.14
N ALA A 200 -3.96 12.98 -15.83
CA ALA A 200 -4.06 14.13 -14.94
C ALA A 200 -2.99 15.21 -15.21
N THR A 201 -1.82 14.84 -15.76
CA THR A 201 -0.77 15.80 -16.10
C THR A 201 -1.00 16.52 -17.43
N LYS A 202 -1.87 15.99 -18.30
CA LYS A 202 -2.16 16.55 -19.64
C LYS A 202 -3.32 17.55 -19.68
N GLU A 203 -3.87 17.97 -18.54
CA GLU A 203 -5.06 18.84 -18.47
C GLU A 203 -6.20 18.35 -19.38
N ILE A 204 -6.39 17.03 -19.49
CA ILE A 204 -7.55 16.48 -20.18
C ILE A 204 -8.77 16.87 -19.33
N SER A 205 -9.60 17.78 -19.86
CA SER A 205 -10.70 18.47 -19.16
C SER A 205 -11.70 17.56 -18.46
N ASP A 206 -11.72 16.28 -18.83
CA ASP A 206 -12.74 15.31 -18.40
C ASP A 206 -12.19 14.30 -17.38
N PHE A 207 -10.89 14.38 -17.01
CA PHE A 207 -10.36 13.55 -15.93
C PHE A 207 -10.85 14.05 -14.58
N GLU A 208 -11.98 13.52 -14.13
CA GLU A 208 -12.46 13.70 -12.77
C GLU A 208 -11.90 12.59 -11.87
N PRO A 209 -11.00 12.89 -10.90
CA PRO A 209 -10.46 11.89 -9.97
C PRO A 209 -11.55 11.16 -9.18
N LYS A 210 -12.75 11.77 -9.07
CA LYS A 210 -13.92 11.24 -8.37
C LYS A 210 -14.56 10.02 -9.05
N ASN A 211 -14.27 9.79 -10.33
CA ASN A 211 -14.84 8.69 -11.12
C ASN A 211 -13.97 7.42 -11.10
N LEU A 212 -12.88 7.40 -10.34
CA LEU A 212 -12.14 6.17 -10.09
C LEU A 212 -13.03 5.18 -9.32
N PRO A 213 -13.10 3.91 -9.75
CA PRO A 213 -13.87 2.91 -9.02
C PRO A 213 -13.35 2.83 -7.59
N LYS A 214 -14.22 3.13 -6.61
CA LYS A 214 -13.90 2.91 -5.20
C LYS A 214 -13.63 1.40 -5.02
N PRO A 215 -12.62 1.00 -4.23
CA PRO A 215 -12.44 -0.39 -3.89
C PRO A 215 -13.76 -0.93 -3.29
N PRO A 216 -14.14 -2.18 -3.60
CA PRO A 216 -15.36 -2.77 -3.08
C PRO A 216 -15.30 -2.73 -1.55
N LYS A 217 -16.35 -2.18 -0.93
CA LYS A 217 -16.49 -2.19 0.52
C LYS A 217 -16.78 -3.61 0.97
N GLU A 218 -16.17 -4.00 2.08
CA GLU A 218 -16.50 -5.24 2.77
C GLU A 218 -17.97 -5.19 3.21
N SER A 219 -18.68 -6.28 2.98
CA SER A 219 -20.05 -6.46 3.45
C SER A 219 -20.12 -6.52 4.97
N VAL A 220 -21.29 -6.23 5.54
CA VAL A 220 -21.50 -6.32 7.00
C VAL A 220 -21.24 -7.75 7.52
N ASP A 221 -21.53 -8.76 6.70
CA ASP A 221 -21.27 -10.16 7.03
C ASP A 221 -19.77 -10.47 7.10
N GLU A 222 -18.99 -10.00 6.12
CA GLU A 222 -17.52 -10.12 6.11
C GLU A 222 -16.89 -9.41 7.31
N ILE A 223 -17.36 -8.20 7.62
CA ILE A 223 -16.92 -7.45 8.80
C ILE A 223 -17.22 -8.24 10.08
N THR A 224 -18.40 -8.84 10.19
CA THR A 224 -18.81 -9.61 11.37
C THR A 224 -17.97 -10.87 11.55
N ILE A 225 -17.71 -11.61 10.47
CA ILE A 225 -16.83 -12.79 10.49
C ILE A 225 -15.42 -12.40 10.92
N ARG A 226 -14.88 -11.31 10.36
CA ARG A 226 -13.54 -10.82 10.73
C ARG A 226 -13.51 -10.40 12.19
N ARG A 227 -14.51 -9.66 12.68
CA ARG A 227 -14.60 -9.20 14.07
C ARG A 227 -14.39 -10.34 15.05
N ILE A 228 -15.11 -11.44 14.86
CA ILE A 228 -15.00 -12.64 15.71
C ILE A 228 -13.60 -13.26 15.59
N THR A 229 -13.08 -13.35 14.37
CA THR A 229 -11.76 -13.94 14.10
C THR A 229 -10.63 -13.16 14.76
N GLU A 230 -10.63 -11.84 14.60
CA GLU A 230 -9.62 -10.94 15.17
C GLU A 230 -9.74 -10.86 16.69
N MET A 231 -10.95 -10.80 17.27
CA MET A 231 -11.11 -10.88 18.74
C MET A 231 -10.52 -12.17 19.31
N LYS A 232 -10.78 -13.32 18.68
CA LYS A 232 -10.18 -14.61 19.09
C LYS A 232 -8.67 -14.63 18.93
N SER A 233 -8.15 -13.95 17.91
CA SER A 233 -6.71 -13.89 17.65
C SER A 233 -5.97 -12.98 18.63
N PHE A 234 -6.53 -11.81 18.94
CA PHE A 234 -5.87 -10.81 19.80
C PHE A 234 -6.12 -11.04 21.28
N LEU A 235 -7.34 -11.50 21.63
CA LEU A 235 -7.81 -11.63 23.01
C LEU A 235 -8.41 -13.03 23.25
N PRO A 236 -7.64 -14.13 23.03
CA PRO A 236 -8.14 -15.49 23.13
C PRO A 236 -8.68 -15.85 24.52
N LEU A 237 -8.04 -15.37 25.60
CA LEU A 237 -8.44 -15.68 26.98
C LEU A 237 -9.67 -14.87 27.38
N THR A 238 -9.70 -13.57 27.06
CA THR A 238 -10.87 -12.71 27.31
C THR A 238 -12.09 -13.23 26.55
N TYR A 239 -11.94 -13.56 25.26
CA TYR A 239 -13.03 -14.10 24.46
C TYR A 239 -13.54 -15.44 25.01
N ASN A 240 -12.62 -16.32 25.46
CA ASN A 240 -12.99 -17.59 26.09
C ASN A 240 -13.74 -17.39 27.41
N LYS A 241 -13.28 -16.49 28.28
CA LYS A 241 -13.97 -16.13 29.54
C LYS A 241 -15.40 -15.66 29.29
N LEU A 242 -15.58 -14.75 28.32
CA LEU A 242 -16.90 -14.24 27.95
C LEU A 242 -17.82 -15.32 27.40
N SER A 243 -17.26 -16.25 26.60
CA SER A 243 -17.98 -17.42 26.10
C SER A 243 -18.37 -18.41 27.22
N ASN A 244 -17.63 -18.41 28.32
CA ASN A 244 -17.85 -19.23 29.51
C ASN A 244 -18.54 -18.47 30.67
N LEU A 245 -19.45 -17.55 30.32
CA LEU A 245 -20.35 -16.86 31.26
C LEU A 245 -19.69 -15.89 32.26
N TRP A 246 -18.43 -15.46 32.04
CA TRP A 246 -17.89 -14.31 32.79
C TRP A 246 -18.78 -13.08 32.59
N LEU A 247 -19.14 -12.36 33.66
CA LEU A 247 -20.16 -11.28 33.62
C LEU A 247 -21.54 -11.75 33.13
N GLY A 248 -21.89 -13.03 33.35
CA GLY A 248 -23.07 -13.67 32.76
C GLY A 248 -24.42 -12.99 33.04
N GLU A 249 -24.61 -12.37 34.21
CA GLU A 249 -25.84 -11.63 34.51
C GLU A 249 -25.98 -10.37 33.63
N ILE A 250 -24.90 -9.62 33.48
CA ILE A 250 -24.87 -8.40 32.67
C ILE A 250 -25.02 -8.77 31.19
N GLN A 251 -24.30 -9.80 30.73
CA GLN A 251 -24.46 -10.32 29.36
C GLN A 251 -25.92 -10.72 29.08
N LYS A 252 -26.58 -11.48 29.96
CA LYS A 252 -27.98 -11.88 29.80
C LYS A 252 -28.93 -10.69 29.65
N LYS A 253 -28.74 -9.63 30.45
CA LYS A 253 -29.54 -8.40 30.36
C LYS A 253 -29.33 -7.69 29.02
N LEU A 254 -28.08 -7.55 28.59
CA LEU A 254 -27.72 -6.85 27.37
C LEU A 254 -28.13 -7.59 26.10
N THR A 255 -28.09 -8.93 26.09
CA THR A 255 -28.50 -9.76 24.95
C THR A 255 -30.00 -9.61 24.60
N LEU A 256 -30.82 -9.04 25.50
CA LEU A 256 -32.20 -8.67 25.18
C LEU A 256 -32.30 -7.54 24.15
N LYS A 257 -31.22 -6.77 23.94
CA LYS A 257 -31.19 -5.57 23.09
C LYS A 257 -30.08 -5.57 22.04
N TYR A 258 -28.97 -6.26 22.30
CA TYR A 258 -27.78 -6.23 21.47
C TYR A 258 -27.33 -7.65 21.09
N ASP A 259 -26.71 -7.77 19.93
CA ASP A 259 -26.08 -9.01 19.51
C ASP A 259 -24.94 -9.41 20.46
N SER A 260 -24.78 -10.71 20.70
CA SER A 260 -23.77 -11.23 21.64
C SER A 260 -22.35 -10.84 21.26
N GLU A 261 -22.02 -10.79 19.97
CA GLU A 261 -20.67 -10.46 19.51
C GLU A 261 -20.37 -8.96 19.67
N ILE A 262 -21.38 -8.10 19.58
CA ILE A 262 -21.25 -6.66 19.87
C ILE A 262 -21.00 -6.43 21.37
N ILE A 263 -21.69 -7.19 22.24
CA ILE A 263 -21.45 -7.13 23.69
C ILE A 263 -20.02 -7.58 24.02
N LYS A 264 -19.56 -8.69 23.41
CA LYS A 264 -18.20 -9.18 23.60
C LYS A 264 -17.16 -8.18 23.12
N GLN A 265 -17.34 -7.58 21.95
CA GLN A 265 -16.46 -6.53 21.44
C GLN A 265 -16.34 -5.37 22.43
N ALA A 266 -17.47 -4.88 22.95
CA ALA A 266 -17.46 -3.77 23.90
C ALA A 266 -16.66 -4.12 25.18
N ILE A 267 -16.83 -5.34 25.71
CA ILE A 267 -16.08 -5.78 26.89
C ILE A 267 -14.58 -5.96 26.58
N CYS A 268 -14.25 -6.51 25.42
CA CYS A 268 -12.86 -6.60 24.93
C CYS A 268 -12.21 -5.21 24.82
N ASN A 269 -12.91 -4.24 24.23
CA ASN A 269 -12.44 -2.86 24.11
C ASN A 269 -12.23 -2.21 25.47
N LEU A 270 -13.19 -2.33 26.40
CA LEU A 270 -13.03 -1.84 27.78
C LEU A 270 -11.80 -2.44 28.47
N THR A 271 -11.56 -3.74 28.28
CA THR A 271 -10.38 -4.43 28.82
C THR A 271 -9.09 -3.85 28.24
N VAL A 272 -9.03 -3.68 26.91
CA VAL A 272 -7.87 -3.12 26.22
C VAL A 272 -7.60 -1.68 26.63
N PHE A 273 -8.64 -0.86 26.74
CA PHE A 273 -8.50 0.55 27.10
C PHE A 273 -8.01 0.71 28.54
N GLU A 274 -8.48 -0.10 29.48
CA GLU A 274 -7.94 -0.09 30.83
C GLU A 274 -6.47 -0.54 30.85
N ARG A 275 -6.09 -1.57 30.08
CA ARG A 275 -4.68 -1.99 29.95
C ARG A 275 -3.81 -0.86 29.37
N LEU A 276 -4.29 -0.14 28.36
CA LEU A 276 -3.59 1.01 27.77
C LEU A 276 -3.39 2.13 28.80
N GLN A 277 -4.38 2.41 29.66
CA GLN A 277 -4.23 3.44 30.71
C GLN A 277 -3.10 3.14 31.71
N GLN A 278 -2.69 1.88 31.88
CA GLN A 278 -1.60 1.50 32.78
C GLN A 278 -0.20 1.75 32.18
N ILE A 279 -0.10 2.03 30.88
CA ILE A 279 1.17 2.30 30.23
C ILE A 279 1.60 3.74 30.54
N LYS A 280 2.67 3.89 31.32
CA LYS A 280 3.15 5.19 31.84
C LYS A 280 3.53 6.20 30.76
N GLU A 281 3.94 5.75 29.58
CA GLU A 281 4.31 6.59 28.44
C GLU A 281 3.37 6.34 27.26
N LEU A 282 2.07 6.30 27.51
CA LEU A 282 1.13 6.30 26.41
C LEU A 282 1.20 7.65 25.69
N SER A 283 1.54 7.64 24.41
CA SER A 283 1.56 8.84 23.58
C SER A 283 0.23 9.60 23.70
N SER A 284 0.28 10.92 23.88
CA SER A 284 -0.91 11.80 23.96
C SER A 284 -1.82 11.79 22.73
N ASP A 285 -1.45 11.08 21.67
CA ASP A 285 -2.14 11.01 20.38
C ASP A 285 -3.19 9.89 20.28
N PHE A 286 -3.39 9.08 21.33
CA PHE A 286 -4.44 8.03 21.35
C PHE A 286 -5.88 8.58 21.28
N THR A 287 -6.07 9.90 21.39
CA THR A 287 -7.37 10.58 21.28
C THR A 287 -7.60 11.29 19.94
N LYS A 288 -6.68 11.14 18.97
CA LYS A 288 -6.74 11.79 17.64
C LYS A 288 -7.07 10.78 16.53
N SER A 289 -7.22 11.27 15.28
CA SER A 289 -7.65 10.50 14.09
C SER A 289 -6.78 9.29 13.67
N GLY A 290 -5.72 8.96 14.41
CA GLY A 290 -4.82 7.81 14.15
C GLY A 290 -4.90 6.70 15.19
N TYR A 291 -5.78 6.80 16.18
CA TYR A 291 -5.86 5.85 17.29
C TYR A 291 -6.11 4.38 16.88
N PRO A 292 -6.85 4.04 15.79
CA PRO A 292 -7.08 2.64 15.43
C PRO A 292 -5.78 1.88 15.10
N ASN A 293 -4.82 2.55 14.45
CA ASN A 293 -3.50 1.96 14.16
C ASN A 293 -2.70 1.72 15.45
N ARG A 294 -2.86 2.58 16.45
CA ARG A 294 -2.16 2.44 17.74
C ARG A 294 -2.74 1.31 18.59
N ILE A 295 -4.07 1.15 18.59
CA ILE A 295 -4.73 0.00 19.21
C ILE A 295 -4.26 -1.28 18.52
N LEU A 296 -4.24 -1.32 17.19
CA LEU A 296 -3.74 -2.48 16.45
C LEU A 296 -2.28 -2.80 16.79
N ASP A 297 -1.40 -1.80 16.82
CA ASP A 297 0.01 -1.95 17.20
C ASP A 297 0.16 -2.53 18.63
N TYR A 298 -0.63 -2.02 19.60
CA TYR A 298 -0.69 -2.58 20.94
C TYR A 298 -1.10 -4.05 20.95
N LEU A 299 -2.19 -4.40 20.25
CA LEU A 299 -2.71 -5.76 20.18
C LEU A 299 -1.73 -6.74 19.51
N LEU A 300 -0.86 -6.26 18.63
CA LEU A 300 0.14 -7.08 17.95
C LEU A 300 1.43 -7.26 18.74
N THR A 301 1.78 -6.28 19.58
CA THR A 301 3.01 -6.28 20.36
C THR A 301 2.81 -6.77 21.79
N THR A 302 1.56 -6.75 22.28
CA THR A 302 1.18 -7.16 23.64
C THR A 302 0.21 -8.33 23.58
N TYR A 303 0.76 -9.55 23.47
CA TYR A 303 -0.04 -10.77 23.46
C TYR A 303 -0.77 -10.99 24.78
N GLU A 304 -2.04 -11.39 24.69
CA GLU A 304 -2.77 -11.80 25.87
C GLU A 304 -2.24 -13.13 26.44
N SER A 305 -2.03 -13.15 27.75
CA SER A 305 -1.50 -14.26 28.54
C SER A 305 -2.25 -14.39 29.86
N PHE A 306 -1.97 -15.46 30.61
CA PHE A 306 -2.55 -15.65 31.94
C PHE A 306 -2.17 -14.55 32.95
N ASP A 307 -1.04 -13.88 32.72
CA ASP A 307 -0.54 -12.78 33.54
C ASP A 307 -1.06 -11.40 33.07
N SER A 308 -1.84 -11.37 31.99
CA SER A 308 -2.42 -10.12 31.49
C SER A 308 -3.33 -9.50 32.54
N TYR A 309 -3.25 -8.18 32.68
CA TYR A 309 -4.11 -7.45 33.60
C TYR A 309 -5.59 -7.56 33.20
N TYR A 310 -6.45 -7.77 34.18
CA TYR A 310 -7.90 -7.68 34.03
C TYR A 310 -8.45 -6.70 35.10
N PRO A 311 -9.28 -5.73 34.71
CA PRO A 311 -10.10 -4.99 35.66
C PRO A 311 -10.95 -5.94 36.51
N ALA A 312 -11.31 -5.50 37.72
CA ALA A 312 -12.25 -6.21 38.57
C ALA A 312 -13.65 -6.28 37.93
N ASP A 313 -14.47 -7.27 38.28
CA ASP A 313 -15.77 -7.51 37.63
C ASP A 313 -16.73 -6.31 37.74
N ASP A 314 -16.67 -5.56 38.85
CA ASP A 314 -17.47 -4.36 39.11
C ASP A 314 -17.09 -3.17 38.20
N PHE A 315 -15.91 -3.20 37.59
CA PHE A 315 -15.52 -2.24 36.55
C PHE A 315 -16.48 -2.27 35.35
N TYR A 316 -17.01 -3.46 35.00
CA TYR A 316 -17.82 -3.69 33.80
C TYR A 316 -19.32 -3.43 34.05
N SER A 317 -19.65 -2.23 34.52
CA SER A 317 -21.06 -1.83 34.69
C SER A 317 -21.85 -1.87 33.37
N GLU A 318 -23.15 -2.11 33.46
CA GLU A 318 -24.07 -2.10 32.30
C GLU A 318 -23.96 -0.78 31.51
N GLU A 319 -23.88 0.35 32.21
CA GLU A 319 -23.74 1.69 31.61
C GLU A 319 -22.47 1.82 30.77
N LYS A 320 -21.31 1.42 31.31
CA LYS A 320 -20.03 1.45 30.58
C LYS A 320 -20.06 0.57 29.33
N ILE A 321 -20.62 -0.62 29.43
CA ILE A 321 -20.71 -1.53 28.27
C ILE A 321 -21.62 -0.93 27.20
N ILE A 322 -22.78 -0.37 27.57
CA ILE A 322 -23.68 0.29 26.61
C ILE A 322 -22.99 1.48 25.94
N MET A 323 -22.29 2.31 26.71
CA MET A 323 -21.53 3.44 26.16
C MET A 323 -20.48 2.97 25.16
N GLN A 324 -19.74 1.91 25.48
CA GLN A 324 -18.74 1.35 24.56
C GLN A 324 -19.39 0.77 23.29
N ILE A 325 -20.54 0.09 23.41
CA ILE A 325 -21.31 -0.39 22.25
C ILE A 325 -21.67 0.78 21.31
N GLN A 326 -22.06 1.93 21.87
CA GLN A 326 -22.39 3.12 21.06
C GLN A 326 -21.16 3.68 20.34
N ASN A 327 -20.02 3.76 21.02
CA ASN A 327 -18.76 4.19 20.41
C ASN A 327 -18.33 3.26 19.27
N ASP A 328 -18.40 1.94 19.49
CA ASP A 328 -18.02 0.95 18.48
C ASP A 328 -18.95 0.98 17.25
N LYS A 329 -20.26 1.15 17.46
CA LYS A 329 -21.22 1.31 16.37
C LYS A 329 -20.95 2.55 15.53
N LYS A 330 -20.59 3.67 16.18
CA LYS A 330 -20.26 4.91 15.48
C LYS A 330 -19.05 4.74 14.55
N GLU A 331 -18.06 3.93 14.94
CA GLU A 331 -16.92 3.59 14.07
C GLU A 331 -17.37 2.81 12.83
N LEU A 332 -18.23 1.80 13.02
CA LEU A 332 -18.79 1.04 11.91
C LEU A 332 -19.63 1.90 10.96
N GLU A 333 -20.49 2.76 11.50
CA GLU A 333 -21.29 3.70 10.70
C GLU A 333 -20.41 4.69 9.91
N THR A 334 -19.34 5.18 10.55
CA THR A 334 -18.36 6.06 9.91
C THR A 334 -17.61 5.35 8.79
N TYR A 335 -17.26 4.07 8.96
CA TYR A 335 -16.63 3.26 7.92
C TYR A 335 -17.58 2.99 6.74
N LEU A 336 -18.82 2.62 7.02
CA LEU A 336 -19.81 2.29 5.99
C LEU A 336 -20.27 3.52 5.20
N SER A 337 -20.22 4.72 5.78
CA SER A 337 -20.63 5.97 5.12
C SER A 337 -19.60 6.59 4.17
N LYS A 338 -18.29 6.36 4.37
CA LYS A 338 -17.19 6.86 3.51
C LYS A 338 -17.06 6.07 2.22
#